data_AF-A0A438D9I0-F1
#
_entry.id   AF-A0A438D9I0-F1
#
_cell.length_a   1.000
_cell.length_b   1.000
_cell.length_c   1.000
_cell.angle_alpha   90.00
_cell.angle_beta   90.00
_cell.angle_gamma   90.00
#
_symmetry.space_group_name_H-M   'P 1'
#
loop_
_entity.id
_entity.type
_entity.pdbx_description
1 polymer ?
#
loop_
_entity_poly.entity_id
_entity_poly.type
_entity_poly.pdbx_seq_one_letter_code
_entity_poly.pdbx_strand_id
1 'polypeptide(L)'
;MAVEKLGAGNFSIQKTTISRDSTGLESIRVSPVGPNILHSLLGTRFRGLTGDFKIIDGQLHTSAFQIVNVIGEGERGVGFWTTENGIVRRSNTTSMANLRAIMWPGESTSVPKGWVFPTNGKKLKIGVPEKKGFCEFVKVTRDPITNKTKATGYSIAIFDAVMATLPYAVPYEYVPFKMPDRKAASNKDELFQGHVLKYDALVGDFTILASRSLYLDFTLPYTDSGVSMIVPIIDNRSKRAWVFLKPLTWDLWVTSACFFVFIGFVIWTLEHRTNEDFRGPRSHQVGTMFWFSFSTLVFAQSNYSSTSFNFI
;
A
#
# COMPACT_ATOMS: atom_id res chain seq x y z
N MET A 1 45.81 3.53 -50.68
CA MET A 1 44.48 2.86 -50.54
C MET A 1 44.64 1.38 -50.18
N ALA A 2 43.64 0.71 -49.58
CA ALA A 2 43.74 -0.72 -49.17
C ALA A 2 44.20 -1.64 -50.32
N VAL A 3 43.71 -1.36 -51.53
CA VAL A 3 44.04 -2.09 -52.76
C VAL A 3 45.54 -2.00 -53.12
N GLU A 4 46.19 -0.87 -52.84
CA GLU A 4 47.62 -0.68 -53.10
C GLU A 4 48.50 -1.49 -52.12
N LYS A 5 48.01 -1.72 -50.89
CA LYS A 5 48.72 -2.55 -49.90
C LYS A 5 48.60 -4.05 -50.17
N LEU A 6 47.58 -4.48 -50.91
CA LEU A 6 47.32 -5.89 -51.17
C LEU A 6 48.21 -6.48 -52.28
N GLY A 7 48.84 -5.63 -53.13
CA GLY A 7 49.69 -6.07 -54.24
C GLY A 7 48.94 -6.94 -55.26
N ALA A 8 49.65 -7.38 -56.31
CA ALA A 8 49.13 -8.33 -57.30
C ALA A 8 49.15 -9.77 -56.73
N GLY A 9 48.23 -10.08 -55.81
CA GLY A 9 48.07 -11.42 -55.23
C GLY A 9 47.17 -12.34 -56.06
N ASN A 10 47.37 -13.66 -55.97
CA ASN A 10 46.52 -14.66 -56.62
C ASN A 10 45.13 -14.72 -55.94
N PHE A 11 44.10 -14.21 -56.61
CA PHE A 11 42.71 -14.17 -56.11
C PHE A 11 41.92 -15.48 -56.31
N SER A 12 42.58 -16.64 -56.33
CA SER A 12 41.87 -17.90 -56.60
C SER A 12 40.98 -18.29 -55.41
N ILE A 13 39.71 -18.57 -55.72
CA ILE A 13 38.71 -18.98 -54.73
C ILE A 13 38.88 -20.48 -54.47
N GLN A 14 39.11 -20.87 -53.23
CA GLN A 14 39.26 -22.27 -52.86
C GLN A 14 37.89 -22.89 -52.50
N LYS A 15 37.72 -24.15 -52.89
CA LYS A 15 36.55 -24.95 -52.50
C LYS A 15 36.84 -25.56 -51.12
N THR A 16 36.06 -25.18 -50.12
CA THR A 16 36.14 -25.79 -48.79
C THR A 16 35.57 -27.20 -48.88
N THR A 17 36.38 -28.23 -48.61
CA THR A 17 35.91 -29.61 -48.51
C THR A 17 35.47 -29.84 -47.06
N ILE A 18 34.17 -29.79 -46.78
CA ILE A 18 33.62 -30.14 -45.47
C ILE A 18 33.00 -31.54 -45.58
N SER A 19 33.25 -32.35 -44.54
CA SER A 19 32.69 -33.68 -44.34
C SER A 19 31.18 -33.69 -44.54
N ARG A 20 30.71 -34.66 -45.35
CA ARG A 20 29.30 -35.00 -45.60
C ARG A 20 28.55 -35.10 -44.29
N ASP A 21 27.70 -34.11 -44.01
CA ASP A 21 26.41 -34.22 -43.31
C ASP A 21 26.00 -32.84 -42.78
N SER A 22 25.49 -31.96 -43.66
CA SER A 22 24.36 -31.08 -43.33
C SER A 22 23.87 -30.27 -44.52
N THR A 23 22.55 -30.31 -44.68
CA THR A 23 21.70 -29.76 -45.74
C THR A 23 22.07 -28.38 -46.31
N GLY A 24 22.17 -28.29 -47.64
CA GLY A 24 21.75 -27.14 -48.45
C GLY A 24 22.67 -25.91 -48.50
N LEU A 25 23.69 -25.82 -47.65
CA LEU A 25 24.66 -24.70 -47.65
C LEU A 25 26.03 -25.08 -48.24
N GLU A 26 26.12 -26.20 -48.96
CA GLU A 26 27.39 -26.88 -49.29
C GLU A 26 28.22 -26.27 -50.44
N SER A 27 27.94 -25.04 -50.89
CA SER A 27 28.73 -24.43 -51.98
C SER A 27 29.27 -23.04 -51.71
N ILE A 28 29.24 -22.57 -50.45
CA ILE A 28 29.87 -21.30 -50.09
C ILE A 28 31.39 -21.45 -50.19
N ARG A 29 31.92 -21.03 -51.34
CA ARG A 29 33.36 -20.99 -51.59
C ARG A 29 33.93 -19.80 -50.82
N VAL A 30 34.93 -20.04 -49.98
CA VAL A 30 35.56 -18.99 -49.18
C VAL A 30 36.87 -18.58 -49.86
N SER A 31 37.05 -17.28 -50.08
CA SER A 31 38.30 -16.75 -50.61
C SER A 31 39.38 -16.78 -49.51
N PRO A 32 40.53 -17.43 -49.73
CA PRO A 32 41.65 -17.39 -48.78
C PRO A 32 42.26 -15.99 -48.65
N VAL A 33 41.98 -15.09 -49.60
CA VAL A 33 42.46 -13.69 -49.62
C VAL A 33 41.55 -12.77 -48.78
N GLY A 34 40.33 -13.21 -48.45
CA GLY A 34 39.35 -12.42 -47.70
C GLY A 34 39.87 -11.83 -46.37
N PRO A 35 40.51 -12.62 -45.49
CA PRO A 35 41.08 -12.12 -44.24
C PRO A 35 42.16 -11.05 -44.45
N ASN A 36 42.98 -11.17 -45.50
CA ASN A 36 44.02 -10.19 -45.82
C ASN A 36 43.42 -8.88 -46.34
N ILE A 37 42.33 -8.97 -47.12
CA ILE A 37 41.55 -7.80 -47.56
C ILE A 37 40.94 -7.10 -46.34
N LEU A 38 40.31 -7.86 -45.44
CA LEU A 38 39.72 -7.32 -44.22
C LEU A 38 40.77 -6.62 -43.36
N HIS A 39 41.93 -7.26 -43.14
CA HIS A 39 43.04 -6.66 -42.39
C HIS A 39 43.54 -5.36 -43.05
N SER A 40 43.69 -5.36 -44.38
CA SER A 40 44.13 -4.18 -45.14
C SER A 40 43.09 -3.05 -45.08
N LEU A 41 41.80 -3.38 -45.08
CA LEU A 41 40.69 -2.44 -44.99
C LEU A 41 40.56 -1.84 -43.58
N LEU A 42 40.62 -2.66 -42.53
CA LEU A 42 40.65 -2.21 -41.13
C LEU A 42 41.87 -1.32 -40.83
N GLY A 43 43.00 -1.60 -41.49
CA GLY A 43 44.22 -0.79 -41.40
C GLY A 43 44.23 0.48 -42.24
N THR A 44 43.15 0.81 -42.98
CA THR A 44 43.10 2.04 -43.77
C THR A 44 42.89 3.27 -42.90
N ARG A 45 43.66 4.31 -43.21
CA ARG A 45 43.51 5.66 -42.65
C ARG A 45 43.71 6.67 -43.76
N PHE A 46 42.77 7.57 -43.93
CA PHE A 46 42.86 8.66 -44.88
C PHE A 46 41.98 9.82 -44.42
N ARG A 47 42.20 11.01 -44.96
CA ARG A 47 41.34 12.17 -44.70
C ARG A 47 40.31 12.28 -45.81
N GLY A 48 39.04 12.12 -45.46
CA GLY A 48 37.88 12.25 -46.36
C GLY A 48 37.13 13.57 -46.16
N LEU A 49 35.98 13.69 -46.82
CA LEU A 49 35.11 14.87 -46.72
C LEU A 49 34.52 15.06 -45.31
N THR A 50 34.32 13.97 -44.58
CA THR A 50 33.76 13.95 -43.22
C THR A 50 34.85 14.03 -42.13
N GLY A 51 36.11 14.21 -42.51
CA GLY A 51 37.26 14.23 -41.60
C GLY A 51 38.13 12.98 -41.71
N ASP A 52 38.82 12.65 -40.62
CA ASP A 52 39.75 11.52 -40.59
C ASP A 52 38.98 10.20 -40.53
N PHE A 53 39.21 9.35 -41.53
CA PHE A 53 38.64 8.03 -41.63
C PHE A 53 39.53 7.02 -40.90
N LYS A 54 38.95 6.30 -39.95
CA LYS A 54 39.59 5.21 -39.22
C LYS A 54 38.54 4.18 -38.83
N ILE A 55 38.84 2.89 -39.01
CA ILE A 55 37.97 1.80 -38.56
C ILE A 55 38.59 1.19 -37.30
N ILE A 56 37.80 1.03 -36.24
CA ILE A 56 38.17 0.33 -34.99
C ILE A 56 37.09 -0.71 -34.75
N ASP A 57 37.49 -1.97 -34.53
CA ASP A 57 36.58 -3.10 -34.27
C ASP A 57 35.45 -3.26 -35.32
N GLY A 58 35.77 -2.96 -36.58
CA GLY A 58 34.81 -3.05 -37.70
C GLY A 58 33.83 -1.88 -37.80
N GLN A 59 33.95 -0.85 -36.95
CA GLN A 59 33.10 0.34 -36.97
C GLN A 59 33.88 1.60 -37.33
N LEU A 60 33.23 2.53 -38.02
CA LEU A 60 33.81 3.84 -38.33
C LEU A 60 33.99 4.63 -37.03
N HIS A 61 35.25 4.90 -36.69
CA HIS A 61 35.59 5.76 -35.57
C HIS A 61 35.51 7.23 -36.02
N THR A 62 34.44 7.91 -35.62
CA THR A 62 34.18 9.31 -35.99
C THR A 62 34.62 10.23 -34.86
N SER A 63 35.48 11.21 -35.15
CA SER A 63 36.04 12.11 -34.14
C SER A 63 35.07 13.20 -33.68
N ALA A 64 34.15 13.63 -34.54
CA ALA A 64 33.19 14.69 -34.22
C ALA A 64 31.90 14.59 -35.06
N PHE A 65 30.76 14.88 -34.43
CA PHE A 65 29.47 15.03 -35.11
C PHE A 65 29.04 16.49 -35.09
N GLN A 66 28.60 17.04 -36.23
CA GLN A 66 28.05 18.40 -36.25
C GLN A 66 26.58 18.38 -35.86
N ILE A 67 26.22 19.21 -34.87
CA ILE A 67 24.83 19.42 -34.46
C ILE A 67 24.27 20.56 -35.32
N VAL A 68 23.17 20.29 -36.02
CA VAL A 68 22.47 21.25 -36.87
C VAL A 68 21.08 21.56 -36.31
N ASN A 69 20.70 22.83 -36.35
CA ASN A 69 19.35 23.29 -36.05
C ASN A 69 18.63 23.63 -37.35
N VAL A 70 17.51 22.96 -37.63
CA VAL A 70 16.72 23.16 -38.85
C VAL A 70 15.66 24.22 -38.58
N ILE A 71 15.66 25.28 -39.37
CA ILE A 71 14.82 26.47 -39.19
C ILE A 71 14.13 26.76 -40.54
N GLY A 72 12.82 26.49 -40.61
CA GLY A 72 12.06 26.65 -41.86
C GLY A 72 12.68 25.78 -42.97
N GLU A 73 13.11 26.41 -44.05
CA GLU A 73 13.78 25.75 -45.19
C GLU A 73 15.31 25.70 -45.05
N GLY A 74 15.89 26.35 -44.03
CA GLY A 74 17.33 26.44 -43.83
C GLY A 74 17.86 25.57 -42.70
N GLU A 75 19.14 25.23 -42.75
CA GLU A 75 19.86 24.61 -41.64
C GLU A 75 20.94 25.53 -41.07
N ARG A 76 21.15 25.44 -39.76
CA ARG A 76 22.16 26.22 -39.04
C ARG A 76 23.00 25.30 -38.15
N GLY A 77 24.28 25.17 -38.45
CA GLY A 77 25.23 24.52 -37.54
C GLY A 77 25.30 25.23 -36.18
N VAL A 78 25.07 24.48 -35.09
CA VAL A 78 25.02 24.97 -33.70
C VAL A 78 26.34 24.74 -32.97
N GLY A 79 26.94 23.57 -33.20
CA GLY A 79 28.16 23.12 -32.54
C GLY A 79 28.56 21.73 -33.02
N PHE A 80 29.53 21.14 -32.34
CA PHE A 80 30.03 19.79 -32.59
C PHE A 80 29.95 18.97 -31.30
N TRP A 81 29.69 17.67 -31.43
CA TRP A 81 29.83 16.71 -30.34
C TRP A 81 31.06 15.85 -30.58
N THR A 82 31.91 15.70 -29.57
CA THR A 82 33.03 14.75 -29.59
C THR A 82 32.95 13.82 -28.41
N THR A 83 33.49 12.61 -28.55
CA THR A 83 33.47 11.59 -27.48
C THR A 83 34.20 12.06 -26.21
N GLU A 84 35.26 12.86 -26.36
CA GLU A 84 36.08 13.33 -25.23
C GLU A 84 35.46 14.52 -24.49
N ASN A 85 34.89 15.49 -25.23
CA ASN A 85 34.51 16.79 -24.67
C ASN A 85 32.98 17.02 -24.67
N GLY A 86 32.19 16.06 -25.14
CA GLY A 86 30.75 16.24 -25.31
C GLY A 86 30.43 17.35 -26.31
N ILE A 87 29.49 18.24 -25.98
CA ILE A 87 29.03 19.31 -26.88
C ILE A 87 29.92 20.56 -26.77
N VAL A 88 30.55 20.95 -27.88
CA VAL A 88 31.46 22.10 -27.99
C VAL A 88 31.11 23.00 -29.19
N ARG A 89 31.32 24.33 -29.07
CA ARG A 89 31.10 25.26 -30.21
C ARG A 89 32.15 25.09 -31.31
N ARG A 90 33.40 24.90 -30.92
CA ARG A 90 34.57 24.83 -31.81
C ARG A 90 35.54 23.80 -31.26
N SER A 91 36.19 23.04 -32.14
CA SER A 91 37.02 21.86 -31.82
C SER A 91 38.18 22.09 -30.83
N ASN A 92 38.45 23.34 -30.41
CA ASN A 92 39.57 23.73 -29.55
C ASN A 92 39.13 24.46 -28.25
N THR A 93 37.86 24.39 -27.83
CA THR A 93 37.39 25.08 -26.61
C THR A 93 36.52 24.18 -25.73
N THR A 94 36.80 24.16 -24.43
CA THR A 94 36.18 23.31 -23.41
C THR A 94 34.89 23.87 -22.79
N SER A 95 34.32 24.97 -23.33
CA SER A 95 33.14 25.61 -22.74
C SER A 95 31.86 25.45 -23.56
N MET A 96 30.80 24.95 -22.91
CA MET A 96 29.42 24.97 -23.43
C MET A 96 28.85 26.39 -23.59
N ALA A 97 29.47 27.39 -22.95
CA ALA A 97 28.96 28.76 -22.81
C ALA A 97 28.81 29.55 -24.12
N ASN A 98 29.13 28.96 -25.26
CA ASN A 98 29.20 29.66 -26.53
C ASN A 98 28.50 28.94 -27.70
N LEU A 99 27.56 28.02 -27.50
CA LEU A 99 26.81 27.48 -28.66
C LEU A 99 26.10 28.60 -29.44
N ARG A 100 25.96 28.44 -30.76
CA ARG A 100 25.13 29.38 -31.55
C ARG A 100 23.69 29.32 -31.04
N ALA A 101 22.99 30.45 -31.06
CA ALA A 101 21.61 30.53 -30.61
C ALA A 101 20.75 29.48 -31.34
N ILE A 102 20.12 28.61 -30.55
CA ILE A 102 19.19 27.57 -30.99
C ILE A 102 17.81 28.22 -31.04
N MET A 103 17.11 28.04 -32.15
CA MET A 103 15.70 28.40 -32.25
C MET A 103 14.88 27.13 -32.10
N TRP A 104 13.98 27.14 -31.14
CA TRP A 104 13.03 26.08 -30.86
C TRP A 104 11.77 26.26 -31.73
N PRO A 105 10.95 25.21 -31.88
CA PRO A 105 9.68 25.31 -32.60
C PRO A 105 8.83 26.50 -32.11
N GLY A 106 8.19 27.21 -33.05
CA GLY A 106 7.44 28.43 -32.75
C GLY A 106 8.29 29.70 -32.62
N GLU A 107 9.46 29.73 -33.27
CA GLU A 107 10.37 30.90 -33.35
C GLU A 107 10.92 31.39 -32.00
N SER A 108 10.95 30.51 -30.99
CA SER A 108 11.44 30.86 -29.65
C SER A 108 12.92 30.57 -29.47
N THR A 109 13.67 31.51 -28.89
CA THR A 109 15.07 31.32 -28.50
C THR A 109 15.23 30.78 -27.07
N SER A 110 14.16 30.75 -26.29
CA SER A 110 14.19 30.23 -24.92
C SER A 110 14.14 28.71 -24.94
N VAL A 111 15.04 28.05 -24.22
CA VAL A 111 15.02 26.59 -24.06
C VAL A 111 13.70 26.17 -23.41
N PRO A 112 12.86 25.36 -24.09
CA PRO A 112 11.62 24.89 -23.51
C PRO A 112 11.97 24.02 -22.31
N LYS A 113 11.35 24.31 -21.16
CA LYS A 113 11.62 23.62 -19.89
C LYS A 113 11.01 22.20 -19.81
N GLY A 114 10.71 21.58 -20.95
CA GLY A 114 10.12 20.25 -21.06
C GLY A 114 8.58 20.26 -21.13
N TRP A 115 7.96 19.22 -20.56
CA TRP A 115 6.51 19.03 -20.55
C TRP A 115 5.84 20.03 -19.61
N VAL A 116 5.45 21.19 -20.15
CA VAL A 116 4.57 22.13 -19.43
C VAL A 116 3.14 21.62 -19.59
N PHE A 117 2.48 21.28 -18.49
CA PHE A 117 1.05 20.96 -18.52
C PHE A 117 0.28 22.20 -19.01
N PRO A 118 -0.41 22.14 -20.16
CA PRO A 118 -1.17 23.28 -20.64
C PRO A 118 -2.27 23.60 -19.62
N THR A 119 -2.34 24.85 -19.18
CA THR A 119 -3.37 25.32 -18.23
C THR A 119 -4.78 25.20 -18.81
N ASN A 120 -4.90 25.22 -20.15
CA ASN A 120 -6.14 24.97 -20.90
C ASN A 120 -6.29 23.52 -21.40
N GLY A 121 -5.46 22.60 -20.89
CA GLY A 121 -5.44 21.19 -21.29
C GLY A 121 -6.54 20.34 -20.64
N LYS A 122 -6.49 19.03 -20.96
CA LYS A 122 -7.32 18.02 -20.32
C LYS A 122 -7.02 17.98 -18.81
N LYS A 123 -8.05 18.17 -17.98
CA LYS A 123 -7.92 18.08 -16.53
C LYS A 123 -7.67 16.64 -16.09
N LEU A 124 -6.86 16.46 -15.06
CA LEU A 124 -6.68 15.15 -14.42
C LEU A 124 -7.98 14.74 -13.73
N LYS A 125 -8.40 13.49 -13.95
CA LYS A 125 -9.57 12.89 -13.31
C LYS A 125 -9.15 12.19 -12.05
N ILE A 126 -9.46 12.80 -10.91
CA ILE A 126 -9.14 12.30 -9.59
C ILE A 126 -10.33 11.50 -9.07
N GLY A 127 -10.18 10.19 -8.95
CA GLY A 127 -11.23 9.30 -8.47
C GLY A 127 -11.41 9.42 -6.96
N VAL A 128 -12.66 9.61 -6.52
CA VAL A 128 -13.01 9.76 -5.10
C VAL A 128 -14.07 8.73 -4.71
N PRO A 129 -13.89 7.93 -3.65
CA PRO A 129 -14.85 6.90 -3.28
C PRO A 129 -16.11 7.49 -2.65
N GLU A 130 -17.27 7.13 -3.17
CA GLU A 130 -18.58 7.44 -2.60
C GLU A 130 -18.95 6.36 -1.56
N LYS A 131 -18.73 6.67 -0.28
CA LYS A 131 -19.01 5.77 0.85
C LYS A 131 -20.29 6.17 1.58
N LYS A 132 -21.01 5.17 2.10
CA LYS A 132 -22.15 5.36 3.01
C LYS A 132 -21.68 5.15 4.45
N GLY A 133 -21.89 6.13 5.32
CA GLY A 133 -21.52 6.06 6.74
C GLY A 133 -20.39 7.03 7.09
N PHE A 134 -19.16 6.53 7.16
CA PHE A 134 -17.98 7.31 7.56
C PHE A 134 -17.57 8.29 6.44
N CYS A 135 -17.76 9.58 6.69
CA CYS A 135 -17.59 10.66 5.70
C CYS A 135 -16.46 11.64 6.07
N GLU A 136 -15.76 11.41 7.18
CA GLU A 136 -14.76 12.30 7.75
C GLU A 136 -13.49 12.35 6.89
N PHE A 137 -13.09 11.21 6.32
CA PHE A 137 -11.97 11.14 5.36
C PHE A 137 -12.35 11.70 4.00
N VAL A 138 -13.53 11.31 3.51
CA VAL A 138 -14.04 11.68 2.19
C VAL A 138 -15.56 11.79 2.25
N LYS A 139 -16.05 12.96 1.87
CA LYS A 139 -17.46 13.29 1.70
C LYS A 139 -17.66 13.90 0.32
N VAL A 140 -18.44 13.21 -0.49
CA VAL A 140 -18.86 13.71 -1.80
C VAL A 140 -20.23 14.35 -1.64
N THR A 141 -20.34 15.63 -2.00
CA THR A 141 -21.59 16.36 -2.11
C THR A 141 -21.81 16.76 -3.55
N ARG A 142 -23.06 16.68 -4.02
CA ARG A 142 -23.44 17.18 -5.35
C ARG A 142 -24.23 18.44 -5.14
N ASP A 143 -23.79 19.53 -5.76
CA ASP A 143 -24.53 20.77 -5.74
C ASP A 143 -25.84 20.58 -6.50
N PRO A 144 -27.01 20.79 -5.86
CA PRO A 144 -28.31 20.48 -6.47
C PRO A 144 -28.65 21.37 -7.66
N ILE A 145 -28.01 22.54 -7.78
CA ILE A 145 -28.28 23.53 -8.83
C ILE A 145 -27.32 23.36 -10.03
N THR A 146 -26.03 23.13 -9.76
CA THR A 146 -24.98 23.09 -10.79
C THR A 146 -24.60 21.67 -11.20
N ASN A 147 -25.08 20.65 -10.48
CA ASN A 147 -24.70 19.25 -10.60
C ASN A 147 -23.17 19.02 -10.49
N LYS A 148 -22.43 19.99 -9.93
CA LYS A 148 -20.99 19.84 -9.71
C LYS A 148 -20.74 18.97 -8.49
N THR A 149 -19.76 18.08 -8.63
CA THR A 149 -19.28 17.20 -7.57
C THR A 149 -18.25 17.95 -6.74
N LYS A 150 -18.57 18.21 -5.47
CA LYS A 150 -17.65 18.77 -4.50
C LYS A 150 -17.22 17.67 -3.53
N ALA A 151 -15.94 17.34 -3.55
CA ALA A 151 -15.32 16.44 -2.58
C ALA A 151 -14.77 17.27 -1.42
N THR A 152 -14.96 16.78 -0.20
CA THR A 152 -14.46 17.38 1.05
C THR A 152 -14.03 16.26 2.01
N GLY A 153 -13.26 16.56 3.05
CA GLY A 153 -12.81 15.58 4.04
C GLY A 153 -11.30 15.63 4.25
N TYR A 154 -10.81 14.88 5.24
CA TYR A 154 -9.40 14.90 5.63
C TYR A 154 -8.45 14.54 4.48
N SER A 155 -8.72 13.45 3.75
CA SER A 155 -7.88 13.01 2.63
C SER A 155 -7.88 14.00 1.47
N ILE A 156 -9.02 14.66 1.23
CA ILE A 156 -9.16 15.68 0.18
C ILE A 156 -8.36 16.93 0.54
N ALA A 157 -8.45 17.38 1.79
CA ALA A 157 -7.71 18.55 2.26
C ALA A 157 -6.19 18.38 2.15
N ILE A 158 -5.67 17.19 2.47
CA ILE A 158 -4.25 16.87 2.28
C ILE A 158 -3.88 16.95 0.80
N PHE A 159 -4.67 16.34 -0.07
CA PHE A 159 -4.40 16.35 -1.51
C PHE A 159 -4.41 17.77 -2.08
N ASP A 160 -5.44 18.57 -1.76
CA ASP A 160 -5.53 19.98 -2.21
C ASP A 160 -4.32 20.80 -1.71
N ALA A 161 -3.88 20.57 -0.46
CA ALA A 161 -2.69 21.24 0.08
C ALA A 161 -1.42 20.86 -0.70
N VAL A 162 -1.23 19.57 -1.01
CA VAL A 162 -0.08 19.12 -1.82
C VAL A 162 -0.14 19.73 -3.22
N MET A 163 -1.29 19.70 -3.88
CA MET A 163 -1.46 20.27 -5.21
C MET A 163 -1.19 21.79 -5.23
N ALA A 164 -1.55 22.51 -4.16
CA ALA A 164 -1.27 23.93 -4.02
C ALA A 164 0.22 24.27 -3.80
N THR A 165 1.01 23.32 -3.27
CA THR A 165 2.47 23.52 -3.07
C THR A 165 3.31 23.24 -4.31
N LEU A 166 2.72 22.62 -5.35
CA LEU A 166 3.46 22.33 -6.58
C LEU A 166 3.91 23.62 -7.28
N PRO A 167 5.13 23.68 -7.84
CA PRO A 167 5.66 24.88 -8.49
C PRO A 167 5.00 25.18 -9.86
N TYR A 168 3.98 24.41 -10.24
CA TYR A 168 3.24 24.54 -11.48
C TYR A 168 1.76 24.22 -11.24
N ALA A 169 0.89 24.88 -12.01
CA ALA A 169 -0.55 24.66 -11.93
C ALA A 169 -0.92 23.35 -12.62
N VAL A 170 -1.54 22.44 -11.86
CA VAL A 170 -2.10 21.19 -12.39
C VAL A 170 -3.62 21.28 -12.31
N PRO A 171 -4.33 21.40 -13.44
CA PRO A 171 -5.79 21.41 -13.41
C PRO A 171 -6.33 20.00 -13.20
N TYR A 172 -7.18 19.81 -12.19
CA TYR A 172 -7.82 18.53 -11.87
C TYR A 172 -9.31 18.67 -11.56
N GLU A 173 -10.04 17.56 -11.65
CA GLU A 173 -11.43 17.45 -11.27
C GLU A 173 -11.70 16.18 -10.46
N TYR A 174 -12.59 16.28 -9.48
CA TYR A 174 -12.99 15.14 -8.65
C TYR A 174 -14.16 14.37 -9.29
N VAL A 175 -13.93 13.10 -9.58
CA VAL A 175 -14.93 12.20 -10.16
C VAL A 175 -15.30 11.14 -9.11
N PRO A 176 -16.54 11.17 -8.59
CA PRO A 176 -16.96 10.20 -7.59
C PRO A 176 -17.25 8.85 -8.23
N PHE A 177 -16.88 7.78 -7.53
CA PHE A 177 -17.20 6.40 -7.94
C PHE A 177 -17.69 5.58 -6.76
N LYS A 178 -18.58 4.64 -7.03
CA LYS A 178 -19.09 3.73 -6.01
C LYS A 178 -18.09 2.59 -5.82
N MET A 179 -17.65 2.38 -4.58
CA MET A 179 -16.91 1.17 -4.26
C MET A 179 -17.86 -0.04 -4.34
N PRO A 180 -17.40 -1.18 -4.90
CA PRO A 180 -18.18 -2.41 -4.87
C PRO A 180 -18.46 -2.83 -3.43
N ASP A 181 -19.69 -3.24 -3.14
CA ASP A 181 -20.12 -3.63 -1.79
C ASP A 181 -19.27 -4.79 -1.26
N ARG A 182 -18.76 -4.64 -0.03
CA ARG A 182 -17.84 -5.61 0.62
C ARG A 182 -18.39 -7.04 0.73
N LYS A 183 -19.71 -7.24 0.61
CA LYS A 183 -20.40 -8.52 0.84
C LYS A 183 -20.54 -9.42 -0.39
N ALA A 184 -20.32 -8.92 -1.62
CA ALA A 184 -20.84 -9.59 -2.82
C ALA A 184 -19.82 -10.20 -3.79
N ALA A 185 -18.50 -10.05 -3.60
CA ALA A 185 -17.53 -10.50 -4.62
C ALA A 185 -16.50 -11.49 -4.09
N SER A 186 -16.41 -12.63 -4.78
CA SER A 186 -15.33 -13.62 -4.63
C SER A 186 -13.99 -13.12 -5.19
N ASN A 187 -14.00 -12.12 -6.10
CA ASN A 187 -12.81 -11.54 -6.72
C ASN A 187 -12.76 -10.01 -6.55
N LYS A 188 -12.36 -9.57 -5.35
CA LYS A 188 -12.45 -8.17 -4.89
C LYS A 188 -11.45 -7.24 -5.56
N ASP A 189 -10.26 -7.75 -5.86
CA ASP A 189 -9.16 -6.94 -6.39
C ASP A 189 -9.31 -6.69 -7.90
N GLU A 190 -9.88 -7.62 -8.67
CA GLU A 190 -10.17 -7.43 -10.10
C GLU A 190 -11.28 -6.38 -10.33
N LEU A 191 -12.34 -6.39 -9.51
CA LEU A 191 -13.40 -5.37 -9.58
C LEU A 191 -12.87 -3.98 -9.18
N PHE A 192 -11.97 -3.93 -8.21
CA PHE A 192 -11.30 -2.70 -7.82
C PHE A 192 -10.42 -2.18 -8.96
N GLN A 193 -9.60 -3.05 -9.56
CA GLN A 193 -8.74 -2.74 -10.69
C GLN A 193 -9.54 -2.15 -11.88
N GLY A 194 -10.62 -2.81 -12.29
CA GLY A 194 -11.44 -2.37 -13.43
C GLY A 194 -12.15 -1.03 -13.24
N HIS A 195 -12.40 -0.62 -12.00
CA HIS A 195 -12.95 0.71 -11.70
C HIS A 195 -11.89 1.78 -11.57
N VAL A 196 -10.72 1.45 -11.01
CA VAL A 196 -9.68 2.43 -10.69
C VAL A 196 -8.86 2.86 -11.90
N LEU A 197 -8.56 1.94 -12.82
CA LEU A 197 -7.78 2.24 -14.04
C LEU A 197 -8.42 3.28 -14.98
N LYS A 198 -9.64 3.74 -14.67
CA LYS A 198 -10.37 4.78 -15.42
C LYS A 198 -9.99 6.20 -15.00
N TYR A 199 -9.27 6.34 -13.90
CA TYR A 199 -8.88 7.63 -13.30
C TYR A 199 -7.37 7.81 -13.37
N ASP A 200 -6.92 9.07 -13.42
CA ASP A 200 -5.49 9.39 -13.50
C ASP A 200 -4.83 9.28 -12.12
N ALA A 201 -5.59 9.54 -11.05
CA ALA A 201 -5.18 9.33 -9.67
C ALA A 201 -6.39 9.05 -8.77
N LEU A 202 -6.14 8.56 -7.56
CA LEU A 202 -7.17 8.32 -6.55
C LEU A 202 -6.85 9.06 -5.25
N VAL A 203 -7.89 9.59 -4.61
CA VAL A 203 -7.77 10.23 -3.30
C VAL A 203 -8.82 9.70 -2.34
N GLY A 204 -8.38 9.26 -1.16
CA GLY A 204 -9.25 8.77 -0.10
C GLY A 204 -8.52 7.91 0.92
N ASP A 205 -9.31 7.29 1.80
CA ASP A 205 -8.88 6.31 2.80
C ASP A 205 -8.73 4.91 2.15
N PHE A 206 -7.70 4.79 1.30
CA PHE A 206 -7.31 3.54 0.66
C PHE A 206 -6.24 2.83 1.49
N THR A 207 -6.48 1.58 1.85
CA THR A 207 -5.45 0.72 2.44
C THR A 207 -4.48 0.27 1.35
N ILE A 208 -3.19 0.44 1.61
CA ILE A 208 -2.09 -0.07 0.78
C ILE A 208 -2.02 -1.59 0.98
N LEU A 209 -2.25 -2.36 -0.08
CA LEU A 209 -2.19 -3.83 -0.07
C LEU A 209 -1.22 -4.30 -1.16
N ALA A 210 -0.49 -5.39 -0.90
CA ALA A 210 0.45 -5.98 -1.86
C ALA A 210 -0.23 -6.45 -3.17
N SER A 211 -1.48 -6.91 -3.12
CA SER A 211 -2.23 -7.27 -4.32
C SER A 211 -2.56 -6.04 -5.19
N ARG A 212 -2.75 -4.87 -4.56
CA ARG A 212 -3.06 -3.61 -5.25
C ARG A 212 -1.82 -2.94 -5.83
N SER A 213 -0.65 -3.15 -5.22
CA SER A 213 0.62 -2.60 -5.71
C SER A 213 1.09 -3.24 -7.02
N LEU A 214 0.43 -4.30 -7.49
CA LEU A 214 0.71 -4.90 -8.81
C LEU A 214 0.19 -4.03 -9.98
N TYR A 215 -0.78 -3.14 -9.73
CA TYR A 215 -1.42 -2.33 -10.77
C TYR A 215 -1.63 -0.86 -10.37
N LEU A 216 -1.20 -0.46 -9.17
CA LEU A 216 -1.25 0.92 -8.68
C LEU A 216 0.03 1.26 -7.94
N ASP A 217 0.55 2.46 -8.21
CA ASP A 217 1.58 3.08 -7.40
C ASP A 217 0.95 3.87 -6.26
N PHE A 218 1.52 3.75 -5.07
CA PHE A 218 1.05 4.43 -3.87
C PHE A 218 2.04 5.51 -3.44
N THR A 219 1.51 6.60 -2.89
CA THR A 219 2.32 7.58 -2.15
C THR A 219 2.72 7.01 -0.79
N LEU A 220 3.60 7.73 -0.09
CA LEU A 220 3.81 7.48 1.33
C LEU A 220 2.47 7.63 2.10
N PRO A 221 2.23 6.77 3.11
CA PRO A 221 1.02 6.87 3.91
C PRO A 221 1.03 8.16 4.72
N TYR A 222 -0.09 8.88 4.71
CA TYR A 222 -0.29 10.11 5.48
C TYR A 222 -0.97 9.87 6.84
N THR A 223 -1.40 8.64 7.10
CA THR A 223 -1.99 8.20 8.37
C THR A 223 -1.57 6.77 8.64
N ASP A 224 -1.28 6.46 9.90
CA ASP A 224 -0.99 5.10 10.30
C ASP A 224 -2.24 4.23 10.21
N SER A 225 -2.05 3.01 9.71
CA SER A 225 -3.11 2.00 9.66
C SER A 225 -3.01 1.07 10.87
N GLY A 226 -4.12 0.84 11.55
CA GLY A 226 -4.21 -0.11 12.65
C GLY A 226 -5.56 -0.83 12.68
N VAL A 227 -5.58 -2.02 13.27
CA VAL A 227 -6.80 -2.77 13.55
C VAL A 227 -7.02 -2.77 15.06
N SER A 228 -8.22 -2.39 15.50
CA SER A 228 -8.62 -2.40 16.90
C SER A 228 -9.95 -3.12 17.07
N MET A 229 -10.10 -3.86 18.16
CA MET A 229 -11.34 -4.53 18.52
C MET A 229 -12.18 -3.62 19.41
N ILE A 230 -13.34 -3.20 18.92
CA ILE A 230 -14.31 -2.45 19.71
C ILE A 230 -15.32 -3.45 20.27
N VAL A 231 -15.36 -3.58 21.59
CA VAL A 231 -16.31 -4.46 22.30
C VAL A 231 -17.31 -3.58 23.05
N PRO A 232 -18.63 -3.82 22.90
CA PRO A 232 -19.62 -3.08 23.69
C PRO A 232 -19.42 -3.40 25.18
N ILE A 233 -19.34 -2.35 25.98
CA ILE A 233 -19.31 -2.49 27.44
C ILE A 233 -20.75 -2.72 27.89
N ILE A 234 -21.08 -3.96 28.26
CA ILE A 234 -22.38 -4.31 28.82
C ILE A 234 -22.31 -4.05 30.33
N ASP A 235 -22.89 -2.94 30.79
CA ASP A 235 -23.02 -2.69 32.23
C ASP A 235 -24.16 -3.54 32.80
N ASN A 236 -23.81 -4.49 33.66
CA ASN A 236 -24.74 -5.42 34.30
C ASN A 236 -24.89 -5.11 35.81
N ARG A 237 -24.87 -3.82 36.16
CA ARG A 237 -24.89 -3.33 37.55
C ARG A 237 -26.13 -3.78 38.34
N SER A 238 -27.29 -3.95 37.68
CA SER A 238 -28.55 -4.33 38.33
C SER A 238 -28.60 -5.77 38.85
N LYS A 239 -27.73 -6.67 38.37
CA LYS A 239 -27.68 -8.08 38.84
C LYS A 239 -26.83 -8.28 40.11
N ARG A 240 -26.34 -7.20 40.72
CA ARG A 240 -25.33 -7.26 41.78
C ARG A 240 -25.89 -7.21 43.22
N ALA A 241 -27.16 -6.87 43.41
CA ALA A 241 -27.74 -6.72 44.76
C ALA A 241 -27.90 -8.06 45.52
N TRP A 242 -28.21 -9.15 44.82
CA TRP A 242 -28.48 -10.47 45.42
C TRP A 242 -27.32 -11.46 45.23
N VAL A 243 -26.08 -10.96 45.13
CA VAL A 243 -24.88 -11.80 44.93
C VAL A 243 -24.69 -12.81 46.06
N PHE A 244 -25.12 -12.47 47.28
CA PHE A 244 -25.05 -13.36 48.45
C PHE A 244 -25.99 -14.57 48.37
N LEU A 245 -27.02 -14.57 47.50
CA LEU A 245 -27.89 -15.73 47.26
C LEU A 245 -27.33 -16.67 46.18
N LYS A 246 -26.40 -16.20 45.34
CA LYS A 246 -25.77 -16.98 44.27
C LYS A 246 -24.95 -18.20 44.71
N PRO A 247 -24.26 -18.23 45.87
CA PRO A 247 -23.44 -19.38 46.24
C PRO A 247 -24.25 -20.63 46.64
N LEU A 248 -25.55 -20.51 46.95
CA LEU A 248 -26.39 -21.64 47.37
C LEU A 248 -27.52 -21.85 46.35
N THR A 249 -27.73 -23.09 45.88
CA THR A 249 -28.81 -23.40 44.95
C THR A 249 -30.18 -23.21 45.62
N TRP A 250 -31.23 -22.98 44.83
CA TRP A 250 -32.58 -22.85 45.36
C TRP A 250 -33.02 -24.08 46.16
N ASP A 251 -32.66 -25.28 45.68
CA ASP A 251 -32.95 -26.54 46.38
C ASP A 251 -32.27 -26.57 47.77
N LEU A 252 -31.05 -26.07 47.88
CA LEU A 252 -30.32 -25.99 49.15
C LEU A 252 -30.91 -24.93 50.10
N TRP A 253 -31.37 -23.79 49.58
CA TRP A 253 -32.10 -22.78 50.37
C TRP A 253 -33.38 -23.35 50.96
N VAL A 254 -34.20 -24.01 50.14
CA VAL A 254 -35.45 -24.65 50.58
C VAL A 254 -35.17 -25.77 51.55
N THR A 255 -34.17 -26.61 51.27
CA THR A 255 -33.76 -27.70 52.16
C THR A 255 -33.31 -27.17 53.52
N SER A 256 -32.49 -26.11 53.56
CA SER A 256 -32.07 -25.46 54.80
C SER A 256 -33.25 -24.89 55.59
N ALA A 257 -34.21 -24.24 54.91
CA ALA A 257 -35.43 -23.74 55.54
C ALA A 257 -36.31 -24.88 56.11
N CYS A 258 -36.44 -26.00 55.38
CA CYS A 258 -37.15 -27.19 55.85
C CYS A 258 -36.49 -27.81 57.09
N PHE A 259 -35.16 -27.97 57.08
CA PHE A 259 -34.42 -28.46 58.25
C PHE A 259 -34.54 -27.51 59.45
N PHE A 260 -34.52 -26.21 59.22
CA PHE A 260 -34.71 -25.20 60.27
C PHE A 260 -36.05 -25.36 60.98
N VAL A 261 -37.15 -25.53 60.23
CA VAL A 261 -38.49 -25.77 60.80
C VAL A 261 -38.55 -27.13 61.51
N PHE A 262 -37.94 -28.17 60.94
CA PHE A 262 -37.91 -29.50 61.54
C PHE A 262 -37.18 -29.52 62.89
N ILE A 263 -36.02 -28.89 62.99
CA ILE A 263 -35.27 -28.78 64.26
C ILE A 263 -36.11 -28.07 65.32
N GLY A 264 -36.77 -26.97 64.96
CA GLY A 264 -37.67 -26.27 65.89
C GLY A 264 -38.83 -27.15 66.35
N PHE A 265 -39.39 -27.98 65.48
CA PHE A 265 -40.49 -28.89 65.84
C PHE A 265 -40.02 -29.98 66.81
N VAL A 266 -38.81 -30.51 66.61
CA VAL A 266 -38.20 -31.49 67.52
C VAL A 266 -37.97 -30.87 68.90
N ILE A 267 -37.40 -29.67 68.97
CA ILE A 267 -37.16 -28.95 70.23
C ILE A 267 -38.48 -28.65 70.93
N TRP A 268 -39.48 -28.14 70.20
CA TRP A 268 -40.82 -27.92 70.73
C TRP A 268 -41.41 -29.21 71.32
N THR A 269 -41.35 -30.34 70.60
CA THR A 269 -41.89 -31.62 71.09
C THR A 269 -41.20 -32.10 72.37
N LEU A 270 -39.89 -31.90 72.50
CA LEU A 270 -39.10 -32.31 73.66
C LEU A 270 -39.32 -31.39 74.88
N GLU A 271 -39.34 -30.07 74.67
CA GLU A 271 -39.43 -29.09 75.77
C GLU A 271 -40.86 -28.74 76.17
N HIS A 272 -41.86 -28.91 75.28
CA HIS A 272 -43.26 -28.61 75.57
C HIS A 272 -43.85 -29.43 76.74
N ARG A 273 -43.28 -30.61 77.03
CA ARG A 273 -43.73 -31.45 78.14
C ARG A 273 -43.27 -30.95 79.51
N THR A 274 -42.13 -30.24 79.57
CA THR A 274 -41.41 -29.98 80.83
C THR A 274 -41.27 -28.49 81.15
N ASN A 275 -41.29 -27.61 80.15
CA ASN A 275 -41.04 -26.18 80.30
C ASN A 275 -42.32 -25.34 80.11
N GLU A 276 -42.64 -24.44 81.05
CA GLU A 276 -43.87 -23.65 81.05
C GLU A 276 -43.89 -22.55 79.97
N ASP A 277 -42.73 -22.08 79.53
CA ASP A 277 -42.59 -21.06 78.48
C ASP A 277 -43.12 -21.53 77.11
N PHE A 278 -43.17 -22.86 76.90
CA PHE A 278 -43.75 -23.48 75.69
C PHE A 278 -45.25 -23.79 75.81
N ARG A 279 -45.92 -23.36 76.88
CA ARG A 279 -47.36 -23.55 77.12
C ARG A 279 -48.20 -22.28 76.97
N GLY A 280 -47.60 -21.16 76.58
CA GLY A 280 -48.30 -19.88 76.32
C GLY A 280 -49.27 -19.89 75.13
N PRO A 281 -49.89 -18.74 74.77
CA PRO A 281 -50.76 -18.63 73.59
C PRO A 281 -50.07 -19.11 72.31
N ARG A 282 -50.82 -19.65 71.34
CA ARG A 282 -50.24 -20.31 70.15
C ARG A 282 -49.26 -19.44 69.35
N SER A 283 -49.43 -18.12 69.33
CA SER A 283 -48.48 -17.19 68.70
C SER A 283 -47.15 -17.07 69.45
N HIS A 284 -47.16 -17.19 70.78
CA HIS A 284 -45.96 -17.13 71.62
C HIS A 284 -45.13 -18.42 71.49
N GLN A 285 -45.77 -19.58 71.45
CA GLN A 285 -45.08 -20.88 71.27
C GLN A 285 -44.32 -20.95 69.94
N VAL A 286 -44.94 -20.45 68.86
CA VAL A 286 -44.31 -20.39 67.54
C VAL A 286 -43.14 -19.41 67.52
N GLY A 287 -43.27 -18.25 68.18
CA GLY A 287 -42.17 -17.29 68.33
C GLY A 287 -40.96 -17.86 69.06
N THR A 288 -41.19 -18.54 70.18
CA THR A 288 -40.13 -19.16 71.00
C THR A 288 -39.45 -20.32 70.25
N MET A 289 -40.21 -21.11 69.47
CA MET A 289 -39.67 -22.17 68.61
C MET A 289 -38.72 -21.63 67.54
N PHE A 290 -39.11 -20.56 66.84
CA PHE A 290 -38.26 -19.93 65.82
C PHE A 290 -37.03 -19.25 66.44
N TRP A 291 -37.20 -18.60 67.59
CA TRP A 291 -36.11 -17.94 68.32
C TRP A 291 -35.02 -18.93 68.76
N PHE A 292 -35.43 -20.07 69.33
CA PHE A 292 -34.48 -21.10 69.78
C PHE A 292 -33.79 -21.80 68.60
N SER A 293 -34.53 -22.09 67.53
CA SER A 293 -33.97 -22.67 66.30
C SER A 293 -32.94 -21.75 65.64
N PHE A 294 -33.22 -20.44 65.61
CA PHE A 294 -32.27 -19.46 65.08
C PHE A 294 -31.03 -19.33 65.96
N SER A 295 -31.23 -19.29 67.27
CA SER A 295 -30.15 -19.20 68.25
C SER A 295 -29.22 -20.41 68.17
N THR A 296 -29.77 -21.64 68.09
CA THR A 296 -28.96 -22.85 67.95
C THR A 296 -28.16 -22.87 66.64
N LEU A 297 -28.74 -22.47 65.51
CA LEU A 297 -28.05 -22.46 64.21
C LEU A 297 -26.90 -21.45 64.17
N VAL A 298 -27.09 -20.26 64.75
CA VAL A 298 -26.08 -19.19 64.77
C VAL A 298 -25.02 -19.39 65.85
N PHE A 299 -25.40 -19.88 67.05
CA PHE A 299 -24.48 -20.04 68.18
C PHE A 299 -23.79 -21.42 68.25
N ALA A 300 -24.30 -22.47 67.58
CA ALA A 300 -23.61 -23.77 67.57
C ALA A 300 -22.20 -23.70 66.97
N GLN A 301 -21.89 -22.68 66.16
CA GLN A 301 -20.54 -22.47 65.61
C GLN A 301 -19.55 -21.80 66.58
N SER A 302 -19.97 -21.24 67.74
CA SER A 302 -19.04 -20.50 68.61
C SER A 302 -18.12 -21.39 69.46
N ASN A 303 -18.45 -22.67 69.65
CA ASN A 303 -17.78 -23.52 70.64
C ASN A 303 -16.67 -24.44 70.07
N TYR A 304 -16.23 -24.24 68.82
CA TYR A 304 -15.10 -25.00 68.25
C TYR A 304 -13.78 -24.21 68.15
N SER A 305 -13.71 -23.01 68.73
CA SER A 305 -12.50 -22.16 68.72
C SER A 305 -12.00 -21.86 70.14
N SER A 306 -11.93 -22.88 71.01
CA SER A 306 -11.21 -22.79 72.29
C SER A 306 -10.76 -24.19 72.75
N THR A 307 -9.85 -24.80 72.00
CA THR A 307 -8.96 -25.86 72.50
C THR A 307 -7.54 -25.57 71.99
N SER A 308 -6.95 -24.47 72.47
CA SER A 308 -5.50 -24.37 72.55
C SER A 308 -5.02 -25.34 73.63
N PHE A 309 -4.26 -26.34 73.21
CA PHE A 309 -3.37 -27.11 74.07
C PHE A 309 -2.60 -26.19 75.03
N ASN A 310 -2.63 -26.51 76.33
CA ASN A 310 -1.47 -26.48 77.23
C ASN A 310 -1.83 -27.14 78.56
N PHE A 311 -1.29 -28.33 78.78
CA PHE A 311 -1.14 -28.94 80.10
C PHE A 311 0.15 -28.38 80.74
N ILE A 312 0.04 -27.84 81.94
CA ILE A 312 0.76 -28.38 83.11
C ILE A 312 -0.31 -28.60 84.18
#